data_AF-A0A1V9ZZC8-F1
#
_entry.id   AF-A0A1V9ZZC8-F1
#
_cell.length_a   1.000
_cell.length_b   1.000
_cell.length_c   1.000
_cell.angle_alpha   90.00
_cell.angle_beta   90.00
_cell.angle_gamma   90.00
#
_symmetry.space_group_name_H-M   'P 1'
#
loop_
_entity.id
_entity.type
_entity.pdbx_description
1 polymer ?
#
loop_
_entity_poly.entity_id
_entity_poly.type
_entity_poly.pdbx_seq_one_letter_code
_entity_poly.pdbx_strand_id
1 'polypeptide(L)'
;MAKARRKKQTRQPKIVSYQLNLQLQADVAAAVSQIRLEASHQTQRESVRIPLRLHPRSIVSTPPISLPAPKDHIPDISLLFAKTHYIHLANPTLADLCLHEIAKVFDCLDDTCEDTKHSLQLLSIDQLSRLSILVTWYRRWTSADQLSLLCNPSLEELCISSLSIPDTLPHIIPVSTTAISLEKEVAESWEEASEIEVHSTGCARLLKLELVACRNISSNLLRALPALEMFTLMGNSDFDNVDNDLLLHLPLKLRVLWLIGCPWFTNDKILSFAQQRHSTLGRVHLCEVRIVECHHISCTMIETLWHQYLPNVLLRFN
;
A
#
# COMPACT_ATOMS: atom_id res chain seq x y z
N MET A 1 33.93 -12.53 50.95
CA MET A 1 34.03 -13.34 49.71
C MET A 1 32.82 -14.28 49.62
N ALA A 2 31.77 -13.92 48.88
CA ALA A 2 30.57 -14.74 48.69
C ALA A 2 30.46 -15.15 47.21
N LYS A 3 30.66 -16.44 46.91
CA LYS A 3 30.50 -17.00 45.56
C LYS A 3 29.04 -17.36 45.31
N ALA A 4 28.38 -16.63 44.41
CA ALA A 4 27.04 -16.94 43.94
C ALA A 4 27.03 -18.22 43.07
N ARG A 5 26.35 -19.27 43.54
CA ARG A 5 26.05 -20.49 42.78
C ARG A 5 24.98 -20.18 41.71
N ARG A 6 25.37 -20.14 40.43
CA ARG A 6 24.44 -20.14 39.30
C ARG A 6 23.66 -21.46 39.27
N LYS A 7 22.32 -21.40 39.37
CA LYS A 7 21.40 -22.52 39.09
C LYS A 7 21.56 -22.93 37.62
N LYS A 8 21.99 -24.18 37.37
CA LYS A 8 21.96 -24.80 36.04
C LYS A 8 20.50 -24.99 35.64
N GLN A 9 20.02 -24.21 34.67
CA GLN A 9 18.80 -24.52 33.93
C GLN A 9 19.03 -25.83 33.16
N THR A 10 18.28 -26.86 33.53
CA THR A 10 18.17 -28.12 32.80
C THR A 10 17.59 -27.85 31.42
N ARG A 11 18.43 -27.89 30.39
CA ARG A 11 18.00 -27.89 28.98
C ARG A 11 17.11 -29.11 28.76
N GLN A 12 15.82 -28.89 28.50
CA GLN A 12 14.94 -29.97 28.06
C GLN A 12 15.42 -30.50 26.70
N PRO A 13 15.40 -31.83 26.49
CA PRO A 13 15.85 -32.41 25.23
C PRO A 13 14.95 -31.95 24.07
N LYS A 14 15.56 -31.62 22.92
CA LYS A 14 14.88 -31.07 21.73
C LYS A 14 13.66 -31.89 21.26
N ILE A 15 13.65 -33.19 21.56
CA ILE A 15 12.54 -34.11 21.26
C ILE A 15 11.29 -33.76 22.09
N VAL A 16 11.45 -33.39 23.36
CA VAL A 16 10.34 -33.02 24.24
C VAL A 16 9.74 -31.68 23.81
N SER A 17 10.56 -30.71 23.41
CA SER A 17 10.04 -29.45 22.84
C SER A 17 9.31 -29.65 21.52
N TYR A 18 9.76 -30.61 20.70
CA TYR A 18 9.09 -30.93 19.44
C TYR A 18 7.73 -31.61 19.67
N GLN A 19 7.65 -32.56 20.61
CA GLN A 19 6.40 -33.20 21.01
C GLN A 19 5.40 -32.19 21.59
N LEU A 20 5.88 -31.24 22.39
CA LEU A 20 5.05 -30.19 22.98
C LEU A 20 4.50 -29.22 21.91
N ASN A 21 5.30 -28.91 20.88
CA ASN A 21 4.83 -28.14 19.73
C ASN A 21 3.79 -28.88 18.88
N LEU A 22 3.97 -30.20 18.66
CA LEU A 22 2.97 -31.01 17.95
C LEU A 22 1.64 -31.07 18.72
N GLN A 23 1.70 -31.17 20.05
CA GLN A 23 0.50 -31.18 20.87
C GLN A 23 -0.21 -29.82 20.86
N LEU A 24 0.54 -28.73 20.93
CA LEU A 24 -0.01 -27.37 20.80
C LEU A 24 -0.70 -27.17 19.43
N GLN A 25 -0.12 -27.69 18.35
CA GLN A 25 -0.75 -27.62 17.02
C GLN A 25 -2.07 -28.40 16.96
N ALA A 26 -2.14 -29.57 17.60
CA ALA A 26 -3.37 -30.35 17.69
C ALA A 26 -4.45 -29.62 18.51
N ASP A 27 -4.06 -29.01 19.63
CA ASP A 27 -4.98 -28.26 20.50
C ASP A 27 -5.53 -27.01 19.81
N VAL A 28 -4.69 -26.28 19.06
CA VAL A 28 -5.11 -25.13 18.25
C VAL A 28 -6.06 -25.56 17.13
N ALA A 29 -5.77 -26.67 16.44
CA ALA A 29 -6.65 -27.19 15.40
C ALA A 29 -8.02 -27.60 15.97
N ALA A 30 -8.04 -28.23 17.15
CA ALA A 30 -9.26 -28.58 17.86
C ALA A 30 -10.08 -27.33 18.27
N ALA A 31 -9.43 -26.31 18.82
CA ALA A 31 -10.07 -25.05 19.20
C ALA A 31 -10.69 -24.32 17.98
N VAL A 32 -9.96 -24.25 16.86
CA VAL A 32 -10.47 -23.64 15.62
C VAL A 32 -11.68 -24.41 15.07
N SER A 33 -11.68 -25.74 15.20
CA SER A 33 -12.84 -26.56 14.78
C SER A 33 -14.08 -26.31 15.64
N GLN A 34 -13.91 -26.13 16.96
CA GLN A 34 -15.00 -25.78 17.87
C GLN A 34 -15.57 -24.39 17.57
N ILE A 35 -14.71 -23.39 17.35
CA ILE A 35 -15.15 -22.03 16.97
C ILE A 35 -15.99 -22.05 15.69
N ARG A 36 -15.62 -22.88 14.71
CA ARG A 36 -16.40 -23.03 13.46
C ARG A 36 -17.75 -23.72 13.68
N LEU A 37 -17.82 -24.69 14.59
CA LEU A 37 -19.08 -25.33 14.98
C LEU A 37 -19.99 -24.36 15.75
N GLU A 38 -19.44 -23.54 16.65
CA GLU A 38 -20.21 -22.53 17.38
C GLU A 38 -20.73 -21.41 16.45
N ALA A 39 -19.92 -20.97 15.48
CA ALA A 39 -20.32 -19.98 14.49
C ALA A 39 -21.45 -20.48 13.57
N SER A 40 -21.48 -21.78 13.27
CA SER A 40 -22.57 -22.40 12.48
C SER A 40 -23.84 -22.66 13.29
N HIS A 41 -23.74 -22.81 14.62
CA HIS A 41 -24.89 -22.85 15.51
C HIS A 41 -25.49 -21.48 15.82
N GLN A 42 -24.69 -20.40 15.80
CA GLN A 42 -25.19 -19.02 15.95
C GLN A 42 -25.98 -18.50 14.74
N THR A 43 -25.79 -19.07 13.54
CA THR A 43 -26.56 -18.72 12.34
C THR A 43 -27.95 -19.40 12.26
N GLN A 44 -28.29 -20.28 13.21
CA GLN A 44 -29.56 -21.04 13.21
C GLN A 44 -30.57 -20.66 14.31
N ARG A 45 -30.32 -19.62 15.12
CA ARG A 45 -31.30 -19.14 16.12
C ARG A 45 -31.70 -17.70 15.87
N GLU A 46 -32.76 -17.55 15.06
CA GLU A 46 -33.95 -16.69 15.30
C GLU A 46 -34.68 -16.43 13.97
N SER A 47 -35.50 -17.38 13.54
CA SER A 47 -36.65 -17.06 12.68
C SER A 47 -37.92 -17.23 13.52
N VAL A 48 -38.33 -16.13 14.17
CA VAL A 48 -39.61 -16.07 14.86
C VAL A 48 -40.72 -16.04 13.80
N ARG A 49 -41.53 -17.10 13.78
CA ARG A 49 -42.67 -17.26 12.87
C ARG A 49 -43.74 -16.20 13.15
N ILE A 50 -43.96 -15.31 12.19
CA ILE A 50 -45.12 -14.41 12.17
C ILE A 50 -46.29 -15.17 11.50
N PRO A 51 -47.49 -15.25 12.10
CA PRO A 51 -48.63 -15.90 11.47
C PRO A 51 -49.18 -15.06 10.30
N LEU A 52 -49.30 -15.71 9.13
CA LEU A 52 -49.78 -15.14 7.87
C LEU A 52 -51.25 -14.69 7.98
N ARG A 53 -51.52 -13.40 7.76
CA ARG A 53 -52.87 -12.89 7.49
C ARG A 53 -53.22 -13.11 6.01
N LEU A 54 -54.16 -14.02 5.75
CA LEU A 54 -54.70 -14.30 4.43
C LEU A 54 -55.38 -13.06 3.84
N HIS A 55 -54.94 -12.62 2.66
CA HIS A 55 -55.62 -11.64 1.83
C HIS A 55 -56.29 -12.35 0.62
N PRO A 56 -57.40 -11.80 0.09
CA PRO A 56 -58.20 -12.48 -0.92
C PRO A 56 -57.50 -12.58 -2.28
N ARG A 57 -57.78 -13.67 -2.98
CA ARG A 57 -57.22 -14.04 -4.29
C ARG A 57 -57.55 -13.03 -5.39
N SER A 58 -56.54 -12.58 -6.14
CA SER A 58 -56.62 -12.47 -7.61
C SER A 58 -55.31 -11.98 -8.24
N ILE A 59 -55.09 -12.48 -9.47
CA ILE A 59 -54.06 -12.15 -10.47
C ILE A 59 -52.80 -13.02 -10.41
N VAL A 60 -52.69 -13.88 -11.43
CA VAL A 60 -51.51 -14.66 -11.78
C VAL A 60 -50.42 -13.68 -12.22
N SER A 61 -49.52 -13.32 -11.30
CA SER A 61 -48.23 -12.73 -11.67
C SER A 61 -47.31 -13.86 -12.11
N THR A 62 -46.96 -13.85 -13.40
CA THR A 62 -45.78 -14.56 -13.91
C THR A 62 -44.58 -14.25 -13.02
N PRO A 63 -43.76 -15.24 -12.63
CA PRO A 63 -42.60 -14.98 -11.80
C PRO A 63 -41.68 -13.99 -12.55
N PRO A 64 -41.16 -12.96 -11.88
CA PRO A 64 -40.14 -12.13 -12.49
C PRO A 64 -38.97 -13.08 -12.80
N ILE A 65 -38.52 -13.05 -14.06
CA ILE A 65 -37.24 -13.63 -14.42
C ILE A 65 -36.23 -12.98 -13.50
N SER A 66 -35.76 -13.73 -12.50
CA SER A 66 -34.63 -13.33 -11.68
C SER A 66 -33.45 -13.23 -12.61
N LEU A 67 -33.20 -12.03 -13.13
CA LEU A 67 -31.90 -11.68 -13.66
C LEU A 67 -30.89 -12.08 -12.58
N PRO A 68 -29.85 -12.86 -12.92
CA PRO A 68 -28.81 -13.15 -11.96
C PRO A 68 -28.33 -11.82 -11.40
N ALA A 69 -28.26 -11.71 -10.07
CA ALA A 69 -27.64 -10.56 -9.43
C ALA A 69 -26.30 -10.30 -10.13
N PRO A 70 -25.98 -9.03 -10.47
CA PRO A 70 -24.71 -8.74 -11.12
C PRO A 70 -23.64 -9.39 -10.24
N LYS A 71 -22.89 -10.33 -10.83
CA LYS A 71 -21.76 -10.96 -10.12
C LYS A 71 -20.94 -9.81 -9.58
N ASP A 72 -20.70 -9.78 -8.27
CA ASP A 72 -19.75 -8.86 -7.66
C ASP A 72 -18.44 -9.03 -8.41
N HIS A 73 -18.20 -8.14 -9.38
CA HIS A 73 -17.06 -8.22 -10.26
C HIS A 73 -15.90 -7.67 -9.46
N ILE A 74 -15.28 -8.50 -8.64
CA ILE A 74 -14.06 -8.11 -7.95
C ILE A 74 -13.01 -7.87 -9.04
N PRO A 75 -12.45 -6.66 -9.12
CA PRO A 75 -11.46 -6.31 -10.13
C PRO A 75 -10.22 -7.20 -9.95
N ASP A 76 -9.70 -7.78 -11.04
CA ASP A 76 -8.41 -8.48 -10.95
C ASP A 76 -7.29 -7.44 -10.96
N ILE A 77 -7.04 -6.90 -9.76
CA ILE A 77 -6.00 -5.91 -9.50
C ILE A 77 -4.63 -6.38 -10.00
N SER A 78 -4.34 -7.69 -9.93
CA SER A 78 -3.06 -8.22 -10.39
C SER A 78 -2.97 -8.11 -11.92
N LEU A 79 -4.03 -8.45 -12.63
CA LEU A 79 -4.07 -8.29 -14.09
C LEU A 79 -3.96 -6.82 -14.53
N LEU A 80 -4.65 -5.91 -13.83
CA LEU A 80 -4.56 -4.48 -14.09
C LEU A 80 -3.15 -3.93 -13.81
N PHE A 81 -2.55 -4.33 -12.70
CA PHE A 81 -1.16 -3.98 -12.36
C PHE A 81 -0.19 -4.47 -13.44
N ALA A 82 -0.34 -5.73 -13.89
CA ALA A 82 0.50 -6.30 -14.93
C ALA A 82 0.43 -5.54 -16.25
N LYS A 83 -0.78 -5.13 -16.65
CA LYS A 83 -1.03 -4.37 -17.87
C LYS A 83 -0.50 -2.93 -17.79
N THR A 84 -0.66 -2.29 -16.64
CA THR A 84 -0.21 -0.90 -16.43
C THR A 84 1.31 -0.78 -16.39
N HIS A 85 2.00 -1.80 -15.87
CA HIS A 85 3.45 -1.75 -15.63
C HIS A 85 4.29 -2.54 -16.62
N TYR A 86 3.69 -3.19 -17.63
CA TYR A 86 4.39 -4.03 -18.60
C TYR A 86 5.35 -5.02 -17.91
N ILE A 87 4.84 -5.80 -16.97
CA ILE A 87 5.67 -6.66 -16.10
C ILE A 87 6.53 -7.62 -16.91
N HIS A 88 5.99 -8.18 -17.98
CA HIS A 88 6.76 -9.00 -18.91
C HIS A 88 6.91 -8.23 -20.22
N LEU A 89 8.10 -7.67 -20.42
CA LEU A 89 8.48 -7.03 -21.67
C LEU A 89 8.57 -8.10 -22.78
N ALA A 90 8.15 -7.75 -24.00
CA ALA A 90 8.24 -8.67 -25.13
C ALA A 90 9.69 -9.07 -25.45
N ASN A 91 10.63 -8.13 -25.26
CA ASN A 91 12.06 -8.32 -25.44
C ASN A 91 12.82 -7.79 -24.21
N PRO A 92 12.97 -8.60 -23.14
CA PRO A 92 13.64 -8.16 -21.92
C PRO A 92 15.15 -8.04 -22.13
N THR A 93 15.76 -7.02 -21.51
CA THR A 93 17.22 -6.89 -21.45
C THR A 93 17.80 -7.80 -20.38
N LEU A 94 19.11 -8.08 -20.43
CA LEU A 94 19.77 -8.83 -19.34
C LEU A 94 19.57 -8.14 -17.98
N ALA A 95 19.62 -6.81 -17.94
CA ALA A 95 19.37 -6.05 -16.72
C ALA A 95 17.95 -6.31 -16.17
N ASP A 96 16.93 -6.25 -17.03
CA ASP A 96 15.54 -6.54 -16.63
C ASP A 96 15.39 -7.98 -16.12
N LEU A 97 16.01 -8.96 -16.80
CA LEU A 97 16.03 -10.36 -16.33
C LEU A 97 16.69 -10.51 -14.95
N CYS A 98 17.81 -9.83 -14.70
CA CYS A 98 18.46 -9.82 -13.40
C CYS A 98 17.56 -9.17 -12.33
N LEU A 99 16.89 -8.06 -12.64
CA LEU A 99 15.94 -7.41 -11.73
C LEU A 99 14.78 -8.34 -11.37
N HIS A 100 14.27 -9.14 -12.32
CA HIS A 100 13.27 -10.17 -12.03
C HIS A 100 13.78 -11.21 -11.02
N GLU A 101 15.02 -11.68 -11.16
CA GLU A 101 15.59 -12.64 -10.20
C GLU A 101 15.82 -12.01 -8.82
N ILE A 102 16.34 -10.78 -8.75
CA ILE A 102 16.48 -10.04 -7.49
C ILE A 102 15.12 -9.85 -6.84
N ALA A 103 14.11 -9.42 -7.59
CA ALA A 103 12.77 -9.15 -7.09
C ALA A 103 12.10 -10.40 -6.48
N LYS A 104 12.36 -11.60 -7.03
CA LYS A 104 11.79 -12.86 -6.54
C LYS A 104 12.31 -13.29 -5.16
N VAL A 105 13.48 -12.80 -4.77
CA VAL A 105 14.16 -13.14 -3.51
C VAL A 105 14.36 -11.90 -2.62
N PHE A 106 13.69 -10.79 -2.96
CA PHE A 106 13.88 -9.51 -2.29
C PHE A 106 13.58 -9.57 -0.79
N ASP A 107 12.62 -10.42 -0.41
CA ASP A 107 12.26 -10.69 0.99
C ASP A 107 13.37 -11.35 1.80
N CYS A 108 14.32 -12.02 1.14
CA CYS A 108 15.47 -12.65 1.74
C CYS A 108 16.70 -11.72 1.83
N LEU A 109 16.64 -10.52 1.25
CA LEU A 109 17.74 -9.57 1.32
C LEU A 109 17.81 -8.96 2.73
N ASP A 110 19.00 -8.99 3.30
CA ASP A 110 19.28 -8.42 4.62
C ASP A 110 19.44 -6.90 4.50
N ASP A 111 18.49 -6.17 5.07
CA ASP A 111 18.45 -4.71 5.13
C ASP A 111 19.51 -4.11 6.07
N THR A 112 20.16 -4.94 6.89
CA THR A 112 21.29 -4.55 7.74
C THR A 112 22.64 -4.80 7.08
N CYS A 113 22.69 -5.56 5.98
CA CYS A 113 23.92 -5.91 5.28
C CYS A 113 24.40 -4.77 4.37
N GLU A 114 25.54 -4.17 4.72
CA GLU A 114 26.14 -3.06 3.96
C GLU A 114 26.53 -3.45 2.52
N ASP A 115 26.98 -4.68 2.28
CA ASP A 115 27.30 -5.15 0.93
C ASP A 115 26.05 -5.21 0.04
N THR A 116 24.90 -5.59 0.62
CA THR A 116 23.62 -5.62 -0.08
C THR A 116 23.15 -4.22 -0.43
N LYS A 117 23.23 -3.28 0.54
CA LYS A 117 22.93 -1.87 0.31
C LYS A 117 23.83 -1.28 -0.77
N HIS A 118 25.13 -1.49 -0.67
CA HIS A 118 26.10 -1.00 -1.63
C HIS A 118 25.83 -1.53 -3.04
N SER A 119 25.54 -2.83 -3.16
CA SER A 119 25.22 -3.46 -4.45
C SER A 119 23.95 -2.88 -5.07
N LEU A 120 22.90 -2.61 -4.28
CA LEU A 120 21.67 -1.99 -4.79
C LEU A 120 21.86 -0.52 -5.14
N GLN A 121 22.75 0.19 -4.46
CA GLN A 121 23.11 1.58 -4.79
C GLN A 121 23.85 1.71 -6.15
N LEU A 122 24.40 0.62 -6.68
CA LEU A 122 24.99 0.60 -8.02
C LEU A 122 23.94 0.58 -9.15
N LEU A 123 22.68 0.27 -8.82
CA LEU A 123 21.59 0.28 -9.79
C LEU A 123 21.24 1.72 -10.17
N SER A 124 20.89 1.95 -11.44
CA SER A 124 20.38 3.25 -11.87
C SER A 124 19.01 3.53 -11.22
N ILE A 125 18.62 4.80 -11.18
CA ILE A 125 17.33 5.24 -10.63
C ILE A 125 16.16 4.51 -11.33
N ASP A 126 16.24 4.35 -12.65
CA ASP A 126 15.23 3.61 -13.44
C ASP A 126 15.17 2.14 -13.05
N GLN A 127 16.32 1.51 -12.76
CA GLN A 127 16.40 0.13 -12.32
C GLN A 127 15.84 -0.05 -10.91
N LEU A 128 16.06 0.92 -10.01
CA LEU A 128 15.46 0.92 -8.66
C LEU A 128 13.93 1.10 -8.72
N SER A 129 13.44 2.04 -9.54
CA SER A 129 12.00 2.20 -9.81
C SER A 129 11.40 0.89 -10.35
N ARG A 130 12.02 0.32 -11.39
CA ARG A 130 11.62 -0.96 -11.98
C ARG A 130 11.64 -2.09 -10.96
N LEU A 131 12.65 -2.15 -10.10
CA LEU A 131 12.74 -3.15 -9.03
C LEU A 131 11.58 -3.02 -8.05
N SER A 132 11.21 -1.81 -7.63
CA SER A 132 10.07 -1.59 -6.72
C SER A 132 8.74 -2.13 -7.29
N ILE A 133 8.53 -1.97 -8.60
CA ILE A 133 7.38 -2.52 -9.33
C ILE A 133 7.42 -4.05 -9.35
N LEU A 134 8.58 -4.64 -9.65
CA LEU A 134 8.72 -6.10 -9.71
C LEU A 134 8.59 -6.76 -8.33
N VAL A 135 9.14 -6.15 -7.28
CA VAL A 135 8.97 -6.60 -5.89
C VAL A 135 7.50 -6.56 -5.49
N THR A 136 6.79 -5.51 -5.89
CA THR A 136 5.34 -5.38 -5.73
C THR A 136 4.59 -6.50 -6.47
N TRP A 137 4.94 -6.77 -7.73
CA TRP A 137 4.34 -7.85 -8.52
C TRP A 137 4.53 -9.23 -7.89
N TYR A 138 5.76 -9.55 -7.47
CA TYR A 138 6.08 -10.82 -6.83
C TYR A 138 5.66 -10.90 -5.36
N ARG A 139 5.09 -9.81 -4.81
CA ARG A 139 4.60 -9.70 -3.43
C ARG A 139 5.67 -10.01 -2.39
N ARG A 140 6.87 -9.43 -2.58
CA ARG A 140 8.04 -9.67 -1.71
C ARG A 140 8.30 -8.56 -0.68
N TRP A 141 7.33 -7.69 -0.46
CA TRP A 141 7.35 -6.75 0.67
C TRP A 141 6.98 -7.48 1.96
N THR A 142 7.96 -7.72 2.84
CA THR A 142 7.73 -8.44 4.11
C THR A 142 7.91 -7.59 5.35
N SER A 143 8.77 -6.56 5.28
CA SER A 143 8.96 -5.56 6.33
C SER A 143 8.98 -4.15 5.74
N ALA A 144 8.59 -3.15 6.53
CA ALA A 144 8.75 -1.75 6.16
C ALA A 144 10.24 -1.35 6.09
N ASP A 145 11.10 -1.99 6.90
CA ASP A 145 12.53 -1.69 6.95
C ASP A 145 13.26 -2.04 5.64
N GLN A 146 12.76 -3.04 4.90
CA GLN A 146 13.26 -3.38 3.56
C GLN A 146 13.12 -2.22 2.56
N LEU A 147 12.28 -1.22 2.82
CA LEU A 147 12.22 -0.02 1.99
C LEU A 147 13.52 0.76 2.01
N SER A 148 14.31 0.69 3.08
CA SER A 148 15.61 1.37 3.15
C SER A 148 16.60 0.87 2.10
N LEU A 149 16.40 -0.33 1.56
CA LEU A 149 17.21 -0.89 0.47
C LEU A 149 16.98 -0.18 -0.87
N LEU A 150 15.77 0.36 -1.10
CA LEU A 150 15.42 1.04 -2.34
C LEU A 150 15.32 2.56 -2.19
N CYS A 151 14.99 3.05 -1.01
CA CYS A 151 14.78 4.47 -0.76
C CYS A 151 16.12 5.23 -0.84
N ASN A 152 16.27 6.02 -1.90
CA ASN A 152 17.42 6.89 -2.15
C ASN A 152 16.92 8.32 -2.38
N PRO A 153 17.68 9.36 -1.96
CA PRO A 153 17.31 10.77 -2.17
C PRO A 153 17.00 11.15 -3.62
N SER A 154 17.64 10.46 -4.57
CA SER A 154 17.49 10.66 -6.00
C SER A 154 16.35 9.86 -6.63
N LEU A 155 15.72 8.94 -5.90
CA LEU A 155 14.62 8.13 -6.41
C LEU A 155 13.38 9.01 -6.64
N GLU A 156 12.91 9.03 -7.89
CA GLU A 156 11.77 9.86 -8.29
C GLU A 156 10.46 9.07 -8.32
N GLU A 157 10.52 7.73 -8.40
CA GLU A 157 9.36 6.86 -8.54
C GLU A 157 9.47 5.67 -7.59
N LEU A 158 8.40 5.41 -6.85
CA LEU A 158 8.35 4.31 -5.89
C LEU A 158 6.99 3.61 -5.94
N CYS A 159 7.01 2.29 -6.08
CA CYS A 159 5.85 1.42 -5.98
C CYS A 159 5.98 0.50 -4.77
N ILE A 160 5.02 0.54 -3.85
CA ILE A 160 4.99 -0.29 -2.65
C ILE A 160 3.66 -1.03 -2.53
N SER A 161 3.67 -2.21 -1.89
CA SER A 161 2.45 -2.98 -1.71
C SER A 161 2.34 -3.70 -0.38
N SER A 162 1.12 -3.95 0.08
CA SER A 162 0.79 -4.76 1.27
C SER A 162 1.35 -4.28 2.63
N LEU A 163 2.11 -3.19 2.62
CA LEU A 163 2.67 -2.55 3.81
C LEU A 163 1.70 -1.56 4.45
N SER A 164 1.90 -1.33 5.74
CA SER A 164 1.19 -0.33 6.54
C SER A 164 1.89 1.02 6.37
N ILE A 165 1.17 2.02 5.84
CA ILE A 165 1.78 3.31 5.48
C ILE A 165 2.47 4.00 6.67
N PRO A 166 1.89 4.08 7.88
CA PRO A 166 2.56 4.69 9.03
C PRO A 166 3.96 4.13 9.30
N ASP A 167 4.17 2.82 9.08
CA ASP A 167 5.45 2.15 9.31
C ASP A 167 6.45 2.42 8.17
N THR A 168 5.95 2.71 6.96
CA THR A 168 6.79 3.03 5.79
C THR A 168 7.24 4.49 5.75
N LEU A 169 6.48 5.41 6.37
CA LEU A 169 6.75 6.85 6.31
C LEU A 169 8.18 7.23 6.75
N PRO A 170 8.73 6.70 7.86
CA PRO A 170 10.09 7.05 8.29
C PRO A 170 11.16 6.75 7.24
N HIS A 171 10.92 5.76 6.37
CA HIS A 171 11.86 5.33 5.34
C HIS A 171 11.73 6.13 4.04
N ILE A 172 10.53 6.66 3.75
CA ILE A 172 10.25 7.41 2.53
C ILE A 172 10.54 8.91 2.72
N ILE A 173 10.26 9.45 3.91
CA ILE A 173 10.40 10.89 4.18
C ILE A 173 11.89 11.26 4.16
N PRO A 174 12.27 12.33 3.44
CA PRO A 174 13.65 12.75 3.41
C PRO A 174 14.11 13.25 4.79
N VAL A 175 15.14 12.62 5.34
CA VAL A 175 15.81 13.07 6.57
C VAL A 175 17.25 13.43 6.22
N SER A 176 17.61 14.68 6.45
CA SER A 176 18.98 15.17 6.31
C SER A 176 19.66 15.14 7.68
N THR A 177 20.70 14.33 7.81
CA THR A 177 21.54 14.29 9.01
C THR A 177 22.88 14.90 8.66
N THR A 178 23.25 15.98 9.36
CA THR A 178 24.59 16.55 9.26
C THR A 178 25.51 15.74 10.17
N ALA A 179 26.35 14.90 9.58
CA ALA A 179 27.44 14.28 10.31
C ALA A 179 28.64 15.23 10.23
N ILE A 180 29.07 15.76 11.38
CA ILE A 180 30.37 16.38 11.49
C ILE A 180 31.33 15.23 11.78
N SER A 181 32.12 14.84 10.77
CA SER A 181 33.16 13.83 10.94
C SER A 181 34.25 14.41 11.85
N LEU A 182 34.09 14.22 13.16
CA LEU A 182 35.13 14.42 14.16
C LEU A 182 36.12 13.26 14.06
N GLU A 183 36.78 13.12 12.91
CA GLU A 183 37.97 12.29 12.86
C GLU A 183 39.11 13.05 13.57
N LYS A 184 39.33 12.63 14.81
CA LYS A 184 40.36 13.04 15.80
C LYS A 184 39.91 14.13 16.77
N GLU A 185 40.11 13.82 18.05
CA GLU A 185 39.85 14.60 19.27
C GLU A 185 40.61 15.95 19.37
N VAL A 186 40.95 16.61 18.27
CA VAL A 186 41.62 17.91 18.29
C VAL A 186 41.10 18.77 17.14
N ALA A 187 39.92 19.37 17.31
CA ALA A 187 39.52 20.54 16.54
C ALA A 187 39.26 21.66 17.55
N GLU A 188 40.30 22.45 17.84
CA GLU A 188 40.19 23.62 18.73
C GLU A 188 39.61 24.84 17.99
N SER A 189 39.28 24.71 16.71
CA SER A 189 38.79 25.76 15.83
C SER A 189 37.71 25.26 14.86
N TRP A 190 36.69 26.07 14.62
CA TRP A 190 35.67 25.85 13.57
C TRP A 190 36.27 25.85 12.15
N GLU A 191 37.54 26.23 12.00
CA GLU A 191 38.28 26.25 10.72
C GLU A 191 38.92 24.88 10.38
N GLU A 192 38.91 23.90 11.29
CA GLU A 192 39.50 22.56 11.11
C GLU A 192 38.46 21.45 10.81
N ALA A 193 37.16 21.78 10.85
CA ALA A 193 36.09 20.86 10.46
C ALA A 193 36.17 20.60 8.94
N SER A 194 36.84 19.52 8.56
CA SER A 194 37.34 19.36 7.19
C SER A 194 36.26 19.03 6.17
N GLU A 195 35.10 18.49 6.56
CA GLU A 195 33.99 18.21 5.63
C GLU A 195 32.69 18.04 6.43
N ILE A 196 31.65 18.81 6.10
CA ILE A 196 30.29 18.57 6.60
C ILE A 196 29.63 17.60 5.61
N GLU A 197 29.59 16.31 5.97
CA GLU A 197 28.90 15.31 5.16
C GLU A 197 27.40 15.33 5.50
N VAL A 198 26.60 15.85 4.57
CA VAL A 198 25.14 15.79 4.65
C VAL A 198 24.69 14.44 4.12
N HIS A 199 24.35 13.55 5.04
CA HIS A 199 23.73 12.28 4.71
C HIS A 199 22.22 12.51 4.58
N SER A 200 21.69 12.31 3.37
CA SER A 200 20.25 12.32 3.14
C SER A 200 19.75 10.89 2.98
N THR A 201 18.70 10.56 3.73
CA THR A 201 17.96 9.29 3.63
C THR A 201 16.54 9.58 3.13
N GLY A 202 15.82 8.55 2.69
CA GLY A 202 14.49 8.71 2.11
C GLY A 202 14.49 9.25 0.70
N CYS A 203 13.30 9.52 0.15
CA CYS A 203 13.10 9.87 -1.25
C CYS A 203 12.84 11.37 -1.40
N ALA A 204 13.89 12.19 -1.25
CA ALA A 204 13.80 13.65 -1.32
C ALA A 204 13.21 14.17 -2.63
N ARG A 205 13.45 13.46 -3.73
CA ARG A 205 12.98 13.79 -5.07
C ARG A 205 11.77 12.97 -5.51
N LEU A 206 11.03 12.36 -4.59
CA LEU A 206 9.89 11.53 -4.97
C LEU A 206 8.81 12.35 -5.68
N LEU A 207 8.59 12.04 -6.96
CA LEU A 207 7.57 12.67 -7.81
C LEU A 207 6.39 11.74 -8.06
N LYS A 208 6.61 10.41 -8.06
CA LYS A 208 5.57 9.41 -8.30
C LYS A 208 5.52 8.38 -7.19
N LEU A 209 4.35 8.18 -6.62
CA LEU A 209 4.11 7.19 -5.59
C LEU A 209 2.91 6.33 -5.96
N GLU A 210 3.12 5.02 -5.97
CA GLU A 210 2.07 4.04 -6.18
C GLU A 210 1.92 3.13 -4.97
N LEU A 211 0.70 3.05 -4.45
CA LEU A 211 0.33 2.22 -3.31
C LEU A 211 -0.63 1.12 -3.76
N VAL A 212 -0.16 -0.12 -3.71
CA VAL A 212 -0.92 -1.29 -4.13
C VAL A 212 -1.34 -2.13 -2.93
N ALA A 213 -2.63 -2.22 -2.63
CA ALA A 213 -3.15 -2.97 -1.49
C ALA A 213 -2.43 -2.66 -0.14
N CYS A 214 -2.02 -1.41 0.04
CA CYS A 214 -1.49 -0.88 1.29
C CYS A 214 -2.60 -0.66 2.34
N ARG A 215 -2.18 -0.60 3.61
CA ARG A 215 -3.08 -0.45 4.77
C ARG A 215 -2.83 0.86 5.49
N ASN A 216 -3.83 1.35 6.23
CA ASN A 216 -3.75 2.55 7.07
C ASN A 216 -3.23 3.82 6.33
N ILE A 217 -3.67 4.01 5.09
CA ILE A 217 -3.31 5.15 4.24
C ILE A 217 -3.94 6.42 4.82
N SER A 218 -3.11 7.24 5.45
CA SER A 218 -3.54 8.49 6.07
C SER A 218 -3.09 9.73 5.28
N SER A 219 -3.78 10.83 5.52
CA SER A 219 -3.44 12.16 4.99
C SER A 219 -2.04 12.65 5.39
N ASN A 220 -1.46 12.10 6.45
CA ASN A 220 -0.09 12.40 6.88
C ASN A 220 0.95 12.05 5.81
N LEU A 221 0.72 10.98 5.04
CA LEU A 221 1.58 10.61 3.90
C LEU A 221 1.66 11.74 2.88
N LEU A 222 0.52 12.30 2.50
CA LEU A 222 0.43 13.34 1.47
C LEU A 222 1.02 14.67 1.95
N ARG A 223 0.89 14.98 3.24
CA ARG A 223 1.54 16.15 3.85
C ARG A 223 3.06 16.00 3.88
N ALA A 224 3.56 14.78 4.06
CA ALA A 224 4.99 14.51 4.09
C ALA A 224 5.65 14.51 2.71
N LEU A 225 4.86 14.42 1.63
CA LEU A 225 5.33 14.36 0.24
C LEU A 225 4.77 15.52 -0.61
N PRO A 226 5.14 16.78 -0.31
CA PRO A 226 4.55 17.95 -0.97
C PRO A 226 4.96 18.12 -2.44
N ALA A 227 6.02 17.45 -2.88
CA ALA A 227 6.55 17.51 -4.24
C ALA A 227 5.87 16.53 -5.21
N LEU A 228 4.99 15.66 -4.72
CA LEU A 228 4.40 14.58 -5.50
C LEU A 228 3.58 15.12 -6.70
N GLU A 229 3.91 14.63 -7.90
CA GLU A 229 3.25 14.95 -9.16
C GLU A 229 2.28 13.86 -9.61
N MET A 230 2.55 12.60 -9.26
CA MET A 230 1.68 11.46 -9.59
C MET A 230 1.41 10.60 -8.36
N PHE A 231 0.15 10.29 -8.13
CA PHE A 231 -0.27 9.41 -7.05
C PHE A 231 -1.22 8.34 -7.57
N THR A 232 -0.88 7.08 -7.31
CA THR A 232 -1.70 5.92 -7.68
C THR A 232 -2.12 5.16 -6.43
N LEU A 233 -3.41 4.92 -6.29
CA LEU A 233 -3.98 3.96 -5.34
C LEU A 233 -4.56 2.80 -6.13
N MET A 234 -4.10 1.59 -5.86
CA MET A 234 -4.55 0.39 -6.54
C MET A 234 -4.94 -0.71 -5.55
N GLY A 235 -6.18 -1.22 -5.64
CA GLY A 235 -6.64 -2.39 -4.87
C GLY A 235 -6.70 -2.19 -3.35
N ASN A 236 -6.67 -0.95 -2.87
CA ASN A 236 -6.84 -0.61 -1.46
C ASN A 236 -8.32 -0.76 -1.11
N SER A 237 -8.71 -1.96 -0.69
CA SER A 237 -10.10 -2.44 -0.71
C SER A 237 -10.87 -2.29 0.59
N ASP A 238 -10.20 -2.13 1.74
CA ASP A 238 -10.91 -1.96 3.01
C ASP A 238 -11.18 -0.48 3.29
N PHE A 239 -12.40 -0.17 3.70
CA PHE A 239 -12.82 1.19 4.09
C PHE A 239 -11.98 1.75 5.25
N ASP A 240 -11.54 0.88 6.16
CA ASP A 240 -10.70 1.25 7.31
C ASP A 240 -9.23 1.49 6.91
N ASN A 241 -8.83 1.11 5.70
CA ASN A 241 -7.46 1.28 5.23
C ASN A 241 -7.19 2.68 4.67
N VAL A 242 -8.19 3.54 4.51
CA VAL A 242 -8.00 4.86 3.88
C VAL A 242 -8.73 5.96 4.64
N ASP A 243 -7.99 7.00 5.03
CA ASP A 243 -8.56 8.21 5.62
C ASP A 243 -9.68 8.77 4.73
N ASN A 244 -10.84 9.05 5.32
CA ASN A 244 -12.01 9.51 4.58
C ASN A 244 -11.76 10.79 3.77
N ASP A 245 -10.87 11.65 4.29
CA ASP A 245 -10.53 12.96 3.73
C ASP A 245 -9.18 12.95 2.98
N LEU A 246 -8.63 11.76 2.67
CA LEU A 246 -7.32 11.62 2.00
C LEU A 246 -7.21 12.51 0.75
N LEU A 247 -8.24 12.49 -0.10
CA LEU A 247 -8.27 13.25 -1.35
C LEU A 247 -8.20 14.76 -1.12
N LEU A 248 -8.70 15.23 0.02
CA LEU A 248 -8.67 16.65 0.37
C LEU A 248 -7.27 17.14 0.77
N HIS A 249 -6.35 16.21 1.05
CA HIS A 249 -4.98 16.48 1.44
C HIS A 249 -3.97 16.24 0.31
N LEU A 250 -4.44 15.98 -0.92
CA LEU A 250 -3.55 15.79 -2.06
C LEU A 250 -2.71 17.06 -2.33
N PRO A 251 -1.40 16.92 -2.63
CA PRO A 251 -0.52 18.06 -2.90
C PRO A 251 -1.06 18.95 -4.04
N LEU A 252 -0.75 20.25 -3.99
CA LEU A 252 -1.14 21.21 -5.05
C LEU A 252 -0.37 20.99 -6.35
N LYS A 253 0.85 20.45 -6.25
CA LYS A 253 1.69 20.07 -7.39
C LYS A 253 1.21 18.80 -8.09
N LEU A 254 0.27 18.07 -7.52
CA LEU A 254 -0.22 16.82 -8.10
C LEU A 254 -0.83 17.09 -9.48
N ARG A 255 -0.30 16.40 -10.49
CA ARG A 255 -0.70 16.47 -11.90
C ARG A 255 -1.58 15.29 -12.29
N VAL A 256 -1.30 14.11 -11.74
CA VAL A 256 -1.98 12.87 -12.12
C VAL A 256 -2.42 12.11 -10.88
N LEU A 257 -3.70 11.75 -10.84
CA LEU A 257 -4.27 10.91 -9.79
C LEU A 257 -4.92 9.67 -10.41
N TRP A 258 -4.47 8.49 -10.02
CA TRP A 258 -5.04 7.22 -10.45
C TRP A 258 -5.67 6.50 -9.27
N LEU A 259 -6.94 6.12 -9.41
CA LEU A 259 -7.72 5.38 -8.43
C LEU A 259 -8.24 4.10 -9.10
N ILE A 260 -7.72 2.95 -8.70
CA ILE A 260 -7.90 1.68 -9.41
C ILE A 260 -8.43 0.65 -8.43
N GLY A 261 -9.65 0.17 -8.66
CA GLY A 261 -10.29 -0.84 -7.81
C GLY A 261 -10.40 -0.41 -6.35
N CYS A 262 -10.78 0.86 -6.11
CA CYS A 262 -10.98 1.43 -4.78
C CYS A 262 -12.47 1.38 -4.41
N PRO A 263 -12.96 0.37 -3.67
CA PRO A 263 -14.37 0.23 -3.30
C PRO A 263 -14.84 1.27 -2.27
N TRP A 264 -13.93 1.86 -1.49
CA TRP A 264 -14.27 2.94 -0.57
C TRP A 264 -14.53 4.28 -1.27
N PHE A 265 -14.23 4.36 -2.57
CA PHE A 265 -14.31 5.59 -3.33
C PHE A 265 -15.72 5.77 -3.94
N THR A 266 -16.40 6.85 -3.56
CA THR A 266 -17.81 7.12 -3.87
C THR A 266 -17.98 8.42 -4.65
N ASN A 267 -19.17 8.63 -5.24
CA ASN A 267 -19.56 9.89 -5.89
C ASN A 267 -19.34 11.12 -5.01
N ASP A 268 -19.68 11.05 -3.73
CA ASP A 268 -19.55 12.19 -2.83
C ASP A 268 -18.09 12.58 -2.64
N LYS A 269 -17.19 11.60 -2.48
CA LYS A 269 -15.75 11.84 -2.29
C LYS A 269 -15.12 12.54 -3.50
N ILE A 270 -15.48 12.12 -4.72
CA ILE A 270 -14.95 12.76 -5.94
C ILE A 270 -15.51 14.16 -6.14
N LEU A 271 -16.79 14.39 -5.84
CA LEU A 271 -17.41 15.70 -5.98
C LEU A 271 -16.88 16.67 -4.93
N SER A 272 -16.73 16.24 -3.67
CA SER A 272 -16.08 17.04 -2.63
C SER A 272 -14.63 17.39 -3.00
N PHE A 273 -13.88 16.43 -3.53
CA PHE A 273 -12.54 16.69 -4.07
C PHE A 273 -12.55 17.74 -5.18
N ALA A 274 -13.44 17.61 -6.18
CA ALA A 274 -13.54 18.53 -7.29
C ALA A 274 -13.91 19.95 -6.82
N GLN A 275 -14.90 20.06 -5.92
CA GLN A 275 -15.32 21.33 -5.32
C GLN A 275 -14.19 22.02 -4.54
N GLN A 276 -13.48 21.25 -3.71
CA GLN A 276 -12.37 21.79 -2.94
C GLN A 276 -11.24 22.27 -3.87
N ARG A 277 -10.88 21.48 -4.89
CA ARG A 277 -9.88 21.88 -5.88
C ARG A 277 -10.30 23.13 -6.65
N HIS A 278 -11.57 23.23 -7.04
CA HIS A 278 -12.13 24.43 -7.66
C HIS A 278 -12.01 25.66 -6.76
N SER A 279 -12.32 25.52 -5.47
CA SER A 279 -12.23 26.61 -4.48
C SER A 279 -10.80 27.07 -4.20
N THR A 280 -9.81 26.22 -4.49
CA THR A 280 -8.39 26.52 -4.31
C THR A 280 -7.88 27.31 -5.53
N LEU A 281 -8.30 28.57 -5.63
CA LEU A 281 -8.03 29.50 -6.74
C LEU A 281 -6.56 29.47 -7.23
N GLY A 282 -6.37 29.12 -8.51
CA GLY A 282 -5.23 29.54 -9.33
C GLY A 282 -3.93 28.74 -9.29
N ARG A 283 -3.84 27.62 -8.56
CA ARG A 283 -2.60 26.81 -8.44
C ARG A 283 -2.80 25.31 -8.55
N VAL A 284 -3.85 24.88 -9.24
CA VAL A 284 -4.10 23.46 -9.46
C VAL A 284 -3.30 23.00 -10.68
N HIS A 285 -2.28 22.17 -10.44
CA HIS A 285 -1.49 21.53 -11.52
C HIS A 285 -2.13 20.22 -12.01
N LEU A 286 -3.26 19.82 -11.43
CA LEU A 286 -3.97 18.59 -11.78
C LEU A 286 -4.36 18.64 -13.26
N CYS A 287 -3.92 17.64 -14.00
CA CYS A 287 -4.14 17.50 -15.43
C CYS A 287 -5.02 16.29 -15.72
N GLU A 288 -4.85 15.19 -14.98
CA GLU A 288 -5.57 13.93 -15.21
C GLU A 288 -6.03 13.29 -13.90
N VAL A 289 -7.28 12.83 -13.90
CA VAL A 289 -7.84 11.93 -12.88
C VAL A 289 -8.36 10.69 -13.62
N ARG A 290 -7.79 9.53 -13.28
CA ARG A 290 -8.19 8.25 -13.86
C ARG A 290 -8.81 7.38 -12.80
N ILE A 291 -10.00 6.88 -13.09
CA ILE A 291 -10.79 6.03 -12.21
C ILE A 291 -11.05 4.74 -12.96
N VAL A 292 -10.55 3.64 -12.41
CA VAL A 292 -10.64 2.32 -13.05
C VAL A 292 -11.30 1.35 -12.10
N GLU A 293 -12.33 0.64 -12.57
CA GLU A 293 -13.02 -0.42 -11.83
C GLU A 293 -13.44 -0.02 -10.39
N CYS A 294 -13.89 1.22 -10.19
CA CYS A 294 -14.42 1.71 -8.91
C CYS A 294 -15.96 1.64 -8.93
N HIS A 295 -16.54 0.62 -8.29
CA HIS A 295 -17.95 0.24 -8.50
C HIS A 295 -19.01 1.18 -7.91
N HIS A 296 -18.65 2.04 -6.95
CA HIS A 296 -19.58 2.97 -6.30
C HIS A 296 -19.67 4.34 -6.97
N ILE A 297 -19.21 4.41 -8.23
CA ILE A 297 -19.08 5.62 -9.01
C ILE A 297 -20.03 5.57 -10.20
N SER A 298 -20.90 6.57 -10.29
CA SER A 298 -21.81 6.77 -11.42
C SER A 298 -21.17 7.74 -12.41
N CYS A 299 -20.66 7.21 -13.54
CA CYS A 299 -19.93 8.01 -14.53
C CYS A 299 -20.77 9.19 -15.06
N THR A 300 -22.05 8.98 -15.36
CA THR A 300 -22.90 9.99 -16.01
C THR A 300 -23.13 11.22 -15.13
N MET A 301 -23.36 11.05 -13.82
CA MET A 301 -23.52 12.16 -12.89
C MET A 301 -22.21 12.92 -12.72
N ILE A 302 -21.10 12.19 -12.54
CA ILE A 302 -19.81 12.82 -12.24
C ILE A 302 -19.31 13.61 -13.44
N GLU A 303 -19.41 13.09 -14.67
CA GLU A 303 -18.93 13.82 -15.86
C GLU A 303 -19.56 15.21 -16.00
N THR A 304 -20.88 15.31 -15.75
CA THR A 304 -21.59 16.60 -15.85
C THR A 304 -21.12 17.61 -14.81
N LEU A 305 -20.99 17.20 -13.55
CA LEU A 305 -20.56 18.07 -12.46
C LEU A 305 -19.05 18.34 -12.49
N TRP A 306 -18.26 17.39 -12.99
CA TRP A 306 -16.81 17.52 -13.10
C TRP A 306 -16.43 18.68 -14.00
N HIS A 307 -17.03 18.79 -15.17
CA HIS A 307 -16.76 19.89 -16.09
C HIS A 307 -17.15 21.26 -15.53
N GLN A 308 -18.09 21.32 -14.59
CA GLN A 308 -18.44 22.56 -13.89
C GLN A 308 -17.34 22.99 -12.92
N TYR A 309 -16.72 22.06 -12.19
CA TYR A 309 -15.70 22.37 -11.19
C TYR A 309 -14.28 22.43 -11.77
N LEU A 310 -13.92 21.50 -12.64
CA LEU A 310 -12.56 21.28 -13.14
C LEU A 310 -12.55 21.11 -14.67
N PRO A 311 -12.90 22.15 -15.45
CA PRO A 311 -13.07 22.05 -16.91
C PRO A 311 -11.78 21.67 -17.66
N ASN A 312 -10.61 22.00 -17.10
CA ASN A 312 -9.31 21.75 -17.71
C ASN A 312 -8.67 20.43 -17.26
N VAL A 313 -9.32 19.67 -16.36
CA VAL A 313 -8.79 18.41 -15.84
C VAL A 313 -9.46 17.25 -16.55
N LEU A 314 -8.65 16.41 -17.21
CA LEU A 314 -9.14 15.24 -17.91
C LEU A 314 -9.59 14.17 -16.93
N LEU A 315 -10.88 13.85 -16.96
CA LEU A 315 -11.46 12.72 -16.22
C LEU A 315 -11.58 11.51 -17.16
N ARG A 316 -11.04 10.36 -16.74
CA ARG A 316 -11.14 9.09 -17.49
C ARG A 316 -11.74 8.00 -16.61
N PHE A 317 -12.81 7.37 -17.11
CA PHE A 317 -13.39 6.16 -16.53
C PHE A 317 -13.02 4.94 -17.38
N ASN A 318 -12.55 3.87 -16.74
CA ASN A 318 -12.34 2.56 -17.36
C ASN A 318 -12.87 1.43 -16.47
#